data_AF-A0A6H1ZQK3-F1
#
_entry.id   AF-A0A6H1ZQK3-F1
#
_cell.length_a   1.000
_cell.length_b   1.000
_cell.length_c   1.000
_cell.angle_alpha   90.00
_cell.angle_beta   90.00
_cell.angle_gamma   90.00
#
_symmetry.space_group_name_H-M   'P 1'
#
loop_
_entity.id
_entity.type
_entity.pdbx_description
1 polymer ?
#
loop_
_entity_poly.entity_id
_entity_poly.type
_entity_poly.pdbx_seq_one_letter_code
_entity_poly.pdbx_strand_id
1 'polypeptide(L)'
;MNKKTINKIKNAKANPVFEGLPDELKDPKNFSKIEKKLANIMVSDHKHATIKQFMKCKRCQVKMRKKQETMKELGFKDFEQYQNWRKIMAIISNKQNLALYEK
;
A
#
# COMPACT_ATOMS: atom_id res chain seq x y z
N MET A 1 6.47 21.49 1.14
CA MET A 1 6.81 20.45 0.12
C MET A 1 7.53 21.11 -1.05
N ASN A 2 8.76 20.68 -1.35
CA ASN A 2 9.58 21.29 -2.39
C ASN A 2 9.12 20.87 -3.80
N LYS A 3 8.88 21.86 -4.67
CA LYS A 3 8.42 21.69 -6.08
C LYS A 3 9.29 20.71 -6.89
N LYS A 4 10.56 20.53 -6.52
CA LYS A 4 11.52 19.61 -7.16
C LYS A 4 11.17 18.13 -7.00
N THR A 5 10.55 17.72 -5.89
CA THR A 5 10.19 16.31 -5.64
C THR A 5 8.99 15.87 -6.50
N ILE A 6 8.06 16.80 -6.76
CA ILE A 6 6.87 16.55 -7.60
C ILE A 6 7.28 16.37 -9.07
N ASN A 7 8.24 17.16 -9.56
CA ASN A 7 8.72 17.04 -10.95
C ASN A 7 9.50 15.74 -11.24
N LYS A 8 10.17 15.16 -10.24
CA LYS A 8 10.82 13.84 -10.40
C LYS A 8 9.82 12.69 -10.55
N ILE A 9 8.62 12.81 -9.98
CA ILE A 9 7.53 11.83 -10.14
C ILE A 9 6.85 12.02 -11.51
N LYS A 10 6.67 13.27 -11.96
CA LYS A 10 6.11 13.57 -13.29
C LYS A 10 6.97 13.07 -14.47
N ASN A 11 8.30 13.01 -14.28
CA ASN A 11 9.25 12.58 -15.32
C ASN A 11 9.83 11.17 -15.09
N ALA A 12 9.40 10.45 -14.05
CA ALA A 12 9.70 9.04 -13.94
C ALA A 12 8.92 8.35 -15.06
N LYS A 13 9.63 7.77 -16.05
CA LYS A 13 9.07 6.84 -17.06
C LYS A 13 7.88 6.13 -16.46
N ALA A 14 6.70 6.22 -17.09
CA ALA A 14 5.44 5.64 -16.63
C ALA A 14 5.74 4.27 -15.99
N ASN A 15 5.88 4.25 -14.67
CA ASN A 15 6.28 3.04 -14.00
C ASN A 15 5.06 2.13 -14.16
N PRO A 16 5.19 0.92 -14.73
CA PRO A 16 4.04 0.05 -14.98
C PRO A 16 3.17 -0.15 -13.72
N VAL A 17 3.78 0.01 -12.54
CA VAL A 17 3.10 -0.01 -11.24
C VAL A 17 2.02 1.06 -11.08
N PHE A 18 2.22 2.28 -11.61
CA PHE A 18 1.26 3.38 -11.52
C PHE A 18 0.33 3.48 -12.73
N GLU A 19 0.52 2.63 -13.74
CA GLU A 19 -0.34 2.56 -14.90
C GLU A 19 -1.75 2.14 -14.48
N GLY A 20 -2.75 2.94 -14.90
CA GLY A 20 -4.15 2.71 -14.53
C GLY A 20 -4.51 3.05 -13.07
N LEU A 21 -3.56 3.46 -12.22
CA LEU A 21 -3.88 3.87 -10.85
C LEU A 21 -4.51 5.27 -10.81
N PRO A 22 -5.51 5.52 -9.95
CA PRO A 22 -6.03 6.85 -9.68
C PRO A 22 -4.95 7.81 -9.15
N ASP A 23 -5.12 9.11 -9.39
CA ASP A 23 -4.14 10.12 -8.94
C ASP A 23 -4.01 10.19 -7.42
N GLU A 24 -5.07 9.85 -6.68
CA GLU A 24 -5.03 9.72 -5.22
C GLU A 24 -3.99 8.70 -4.76
N LEU A 25 -3.82 7.60 -5.50
CA LEU A 25 -2.81 6.57 -5.20
C LEU A 25 -1.41 7.00 -5.62
N LYS A 26 -1.25 7.99 -6.51
CA LYS A 26 0.06 8.50 -6.94
C LYS A 26 0.62 9.55 -5.98
N ASP A 27 -0.20 10.12 -5.10
CA ASP A 27 0.23 11.08 -4.09
C ASP A 27 0.81 10.37 -2.85
N PRO A 28 2.12 10.56 -2.54
CA PRO A 28 2.74 9.99 -1.34
C PRO A 28 2.08 10.44 -0.03
N LYS A 29 1.37 11.58 0.02
CA LYS A 29 0.64 12.00 1.22
C LYS A 29 -0.47 11.02 1.59
N ASN A 30 -1.10 10.42 0.59
CA ASN A 30 -2.20 9.48 0.79
C ASN A 30 -1.71 8.09 1.18
N PHE A 31 -0.41 7.80 1.00
CA PHE A 31 0.18 6.49 1.29
C PHE A 31 -0.18 5.98 2.68
N SER A 32 0.03 6.79 3.73
CA SER A 32 -0.27 6.42 5.12
C SER A 32 -1.76 6.16 5.34
N LYS A 33 -2.64 6.97 4.73
CA LYS A 33 -4.10 6.83 4.83
C LYS A 33 -4.56 5.51 4.21
N ILE A 34 -4.07 5.19 3.02
CA ILE A 34 -4.42 3.98 2.28
C ILE A 34 -3.85 2.74 2.98
N GLU A 35 -2.59 2.79 3.45
CA GLU A 35 -1.98 1.67 4.16
C GLU A 35 -2.74 1.37 5.46
N LYS A 36 -3.09 2.40 6.25
CA LYS A 36 -3.92 2.24 7.45
C LYS A 36 -5.30 1.65 7.14
N LYS A 37 -5.96 2.11 6.07
CA LYS A 37 -7.26 1.55 5.65
C LYS A 37 -7.16 0.05 5.39
N LEU A 38 -6.14 -0.39 4.65
CA LEU A 38 -5.93 -1.81 4.32
C LEU A 38 -5.43 -2.63 5.51
N ALA A 39 -4.64 -2.04 6.41
CA ALA A 39 -4.18 -2.69 7.63
C ALA A 39 -5.33 -2.92 8.62
N ASN A 40 -6.22 -1.93 8.79
CA ASN A 40 -7.36 -2.01 9.70
C ASN A 40 -8.34 -3.14 9.36
N ILE A 41 -8.48 -3.50 8.08
CA ILE A 41 -9.29 -4.65 7.66
C ILE A 41 -8.75 -5.95 8.26
N MET A 42 -7.43 -6.07 8.37
CA MET A 42 -6.74 -7.27 8.85
C MET A 42 -6.59 -7.31 10.37
N VAL A 43 -6.81 -6.19 11.07
CA VAL A 43 -6.76 -6.15 12.53
C VAL A 43 -7.80 -7.11 13.10
N SER A 44 -7.37 -8.05 13.93
CA SER A 44 -8.23 -8.97 14.65
C SER A 44 -7.60 -9.36 15.98
N ASP A 45 -8.47 -9.51 16.97
CA ASP A 45 -8.32 -10.31 18.19
C ASP A 45 -8.04 -11.80 17.93
N HIS A 46 -8.39 -12.29 16.74
CA HIS A 46 -8.28 -13.68 16.36
C HIS A 46 -6.84 -14.06 15.96
N LYS A 47 -6.21 -14.95 16.72
CA LYS A 47 -4.83 -15.40 16.52
C LYS A 47 -4.78 -16.85 16.07
N HIS A 48 -3.73 -17.19 15.32
CA HIS A 48 -3.43 -18.55 14.88
C HIS A 48 -2.03 -18.91 15.30
N ALA A 49 -1.81 -20.14 15.76
CA ALA A 49 -0.49 -20.63 16.10
C ALA A 49 0.35 -20.91 14.85
N THR A 50 -0.31 -21.25 13.73
CA THR A 50 0.37 -21.54 12.45
C THR A 50 -0.29 -20.85 11.26
N ILE A 51 0.50 -20.65 10.20
CA ILE A 51 0.01 -20.12 8.92
C ILE A 51 -1.05 -21.05 8.32
N LYS A 52 -0.89 -22.38 8.45
CA LYS A 52 -1.85 -23.35 7.92
C LYS A 52 -3.24 -23.21 8.56
N GLN A 53 -3.28 -22.92 9.87
CA GLN A 53 -4.53 -22.62 10.57
C GLN A 53 -5.12 -21.30 10.09
N PHE A 54 -4.31 -20.25 9.92
CA PHE A 54 -4.75 -18.98 9.35
C PHE A 54 -5.37 -19.16 7.96
N MET A 55 -4.72 -19.92 7.07
CA MET A 55 -5.21 -20.16 5.71
C MET A 55 -6.53 -20.93 5.69
N LYS A 56 -6.80 -21.77 6.69
CA LYS A 56 -8.07 -22.53 6.81
C LYS A 56 -9.15 -21.77 7.59
N CYS A 57 -8.81 -20.66 8.22
CA CYS A 57 -9.74 -19.92 9.06
C CYS A 57 -10.71 -19.08 8.22
N LYS A 58 -12.00 -19.43 8.26
CA LYS A 58 -13.07 -18.71 7.56
C LYS A 58 -13.10 -17.22 7.94
N ARG A 59 -12.93 -16.87 9.22
CA ARG A 59 -12.93 -15.46 9.69
C ARG A 59 -11.81 -14.64 9.06
N CYS A 60 -10.60 -15.19 8.99
CA CYS A 60 -9.46 -14.53 8.34
C CYS A 60 -9.58 -14.53 6.82
N GLN A 61 -10.13 -15.57 6.21
CA GLN A 61 -10.41 -15.59 4.77
C GLN A 61 -11.40 -14.51 4.35
N VAL A 62 -12.46 -14.27 5.14
CA VAL A 62 -13.42 -13.18 4.89
C VAL A 62 -12.71 -11.82 4.92
N LYS A 63 -11.83 -11.57 5.90
CA LYS A 63 -11.04 -10.34 5.97
C LYS A 63 -10.07 -10.20 4.81
N MET A 64 -9.42 -11.29 4.39
CA MET A 64 -8.53 -11.31 3.23
C MET A 64 -9.29 -10.97 1.95
N ARG A 65 -10.48 -11.54 1.76
CA ARG A 65 -11.35 -11.22 0.62
C ARG A 65 -11.77 -9.76 0.64
N LYS A 66 -12.22 -9.26 1.79
CA LYS A 66 -12.56 -7.84 1.96
C LYS A 66 -11.39 -6.93 1.64
N LYS A 67 -10.17 -7.29 2.06
CA LYS A 67 -8.96 -6.54 1.70
C LYS A 67 -8.71 -6.54 0.20
N GLN A 68 -8.90 -7.67 -0.48
CA GLN A 68 -8.77 -7.77 -1.94
C GLN A 68 -9.82 -6.94 -2.69
N GLU A 69 -11.07 -6.98 -2.23
CA GLU A 69 -12.16 -6.14 -2.75
C GLU A 69 -11.83 -4.65 -2.57
N THR A 70 -11.41 -4.24 -1.37
CA THR A 70 -10.99 -2.86 -1.12
C THR A 70 -9.79 -2.44 -1.97
N MET A 71 -8.83 -3.35 -2.26
CA MET A 71 -7.73 -3.04 -3.19
C MET A 71 -8.25 -2.77 -4.61
N LYS A 72 -9.20 -3.57 -5.09
CA LYS A 72 -9.84 -3.35 -6.40
C LYS A 72 -10.63 -2.03 -6.45
N GLU A 73 -11.40 -1.74 -5.40
CA GLU A 73 -12.16 -0.48 -5.27
C GLU A 73 -11.25 0.75 -5.26
N LEU A 74 -10.05 0.64 -4.70
CA LEU A 74 -9.05 1.70 -4.72
C LEU A 74 -8.38 1.87 -6.09
N GLY A 75 -8.60 0.94 -7.03
CA GLY A 75 -8.04 0.98 -8.38
C GLY A 75 -6.79 0.14 -8.58
N PHE A 76 -6.40 -0.72 -7.62
CA PHE A 76 -5.34 -1.70 -7.86
C PHE A 76 -5.85 -2.85 -8.71
N LYS A 77 -5.13 -3.16 -9.80
CA LYS A 77 -5.40 -4.28 -10.69
C LYS A 77 -5.26 -5.63 -9.98
N ASP A 78 -4.17 -5.79 -9.23
CA ASP A 78 -3.85 -7.02 -8.54
C ASP A 78 -2.97 -6.77 -7.30
N PHE A 79 -2.71 -7.84 -6.56
CA PHE A 79 -1.91 -7.77 -5.34
C PHE A 79 -0.44 -7.43 -5.60
N GLU A 80 0.09 -7.80 -6.77
CA GLU A 80 1.48 -7.52 -7.14
C GLU A 80 1.68 -6.03 -7.40
N GLN A 81 0.75 -5.38 -8.12
CA GLN A 81 0.72 -3.94 -8.32
C GLN A 81 0.65 -3.21 -6.97
N TYR A 82 -0.20 -3.67 -6.05
CA TYR A 82 -0.24 -3.12 -4.69
C TYR A 82 1.09 -3.28 -3.94
N GLN A 83 1.73 -4.45 -4.00
CA GLN A 83 3.00 -4.68 -3.32
C GLN A 83 4.11 -3.78 -3.89
N ASN A 84 4.19 -3.66 -5.21
CA ASN A 84 5.17 -2.80 -5.87
C ASN A 84 4.89 -1.33 -5.58
N TRP A 85 3.62 -0.91 -5.60
CA TRP A 85 3.19 0.42 -5.20
C TRP A 85 3.62 0.75 -3.77
N ARG A 86 3.36 -0.18 -2.83
CA ARG A 86 3.73 -0.02 -1.42
C ARG A 86 5.24 0.12 -1.25
N LYS A 87 6.04 -0.70 -1.94
CA LYS A 87 7.52 -0.59 -1.90
C LYS A 87 7.98 0.78 -2.40
N ILE A 88 7.46 1.24 -3.53
CA ILE A 88 7.84 2.54 -4.11
C ILE A 88 7.41 3.68 -3.18
N MET A 89 6.17 3.66 -2.69
CA MET A 89 5.66 4.70 -1.78
C MET A 89 6.37 4.70 -0.44
N ALA A 90 6.73 3.53 0.09
CA ALA A 90 7.58 3.43 1.28
C ALA A 90 8.97 4.02 1.02
N ILE A 91 9.59 3.80 -0.14
CA ILE A 91 10.87 4.43 -0.49
C ILE A 91 10.73 5.96 -0.62
N ILE A 92 9.66 6.45 -1.26
CA ILE A 92 9.41 7.89 -1.42
C ILE A 92 9.15 8.54 -0.06
N SER A 93 8.34 7.91 0.79
CA SER A 93 8.03 8.37 2.14
C SER A 93 9.23 8.26 3.08
N ASN A 94 10.03 7.20 2.98
CA ASN A 94 11.26 7.02 3.77
C ASN A 94 12.39 7.92 3.31
N LYS A 95 12.49 8.29 2.03
CA LYS A 95 13.39 9.36 1.59
C LYS A 95 12.94 10.75 2.04
N GLN A 96 11.66 10.93 2.38
CA GLN A 96 11.18 12.11 3.12
C GLN A 96 11.44 11.99 4.63
N ASN A 97 11.43 10.78 5.21
CA ASN A 97 11.66 10.51 6.64
C ASN A 97 13.11 10.17 7.04
N LEU A 98 14.05 10.03 6.10
CA LEU A 98 15.48 9.78 6.37
C LEU A 98 16.15 10.94 7.13
N ALA A 99 15.52 12.11 7.19
CA ALA A 99 15.92 13.22 8.06
C ALA A 99 15.72 12.95 9.57
N LEU A 100 15.08 11.83 9.96
CA LEU A 100 14.82 11.46 11.35
C LEU A 100 15.61 10.24 11.84
N TYR A 101 16.45 9.63 10.99
CA TYR A 101 17.29 8.48 11.36
C TYR A 101 18.81 8.74 11.14
N GLU A 102 19.22 10.02 11.17
CA GLU A 102 20.63 10.45 11.29
C GLU A 102 20.91 11.15 12.64
N LYS A 103 20.44 10.58 13.76
CA LYS A 103 20.96 10.90 15.09
C LYS A 103 21.09 9.65 15.94
#